data_AF-A0A1H8R2T0-F1
#
_entry.id   AF-A0A1H8R2T0-F1
#
_cell.length_a   1.000
_cell.length_b   1.000
_cell.length_c   1.000
_cell.angle_alpha   90.00
_cell.angle_beta   90.00
_cell.angle_gamma   90.00
#
_symmetry.space_group_name_H-M   'P 1'
#
loop_
_entity.id
_entity.type
_entity.pdbx_description
1 polymer ?
#
loop_
_entity_poly.entity_id
_entity_poly.type
_entity_poly.pdbx_seq_one_letter_code
_entity_poly.pdbx_strand_id
1 'polypeptide(L)'
;MFSNDYTIIFVVAILTQVVNHILIIDLADHFFKLSSFPKITKTANYRYYAFLAYLITWAMFSFGYFFNTPFLDAEDRLAFFQTNASVLLGHFMYNFLMKRSDKRTGVYLDADVVAELRIVMLKVALSLVLTMATYFLVLFTRAQGLF
;
A
#
# COMPACT_ATOMS: atom_id res chain seq x y z
N MET A 1 21.05 -18.17 19.26
CA MET A 1 21.75 -17.20 18.38
C MET A 1 21.27 -17.51 16.96
N PHE A 2 20.48 -16.63 16.35
CA PHE A 2 20.00 -16.84 14.98
C PHE A 2 21.22 -16.90 14.03
N SER A 3 21.22 -17.79 13.03
CA SER A 3 22.28 -17.75 12.01
C SER A 3 22.28 -16.39 11.29
N ASN A 4 23.42 -15.98 10.72
CA ASN A 4 23.53 -14.71 10.00
C ASN A 4 22.46 -14.59 8.88
N ASP A 5 22.11 -15.69 8.23
CA ASP A 5 21.13 -15.72 7.14
C ASP A 5 19.71 -15.37 7.62
N TYR A 6 19.30 -15.87 8.80
CA TYR A 6 18.02 -15.50 9.41
C TYR A 6 17.94 -13.99 9.70
N THR A 7 19.04 -13.43 10.19
CA THR A 7 19.09 -12.00 10.54
C THR A 7 18.95 -11.14 9.28
N ILE A 8 19.59 -11.53 8.18
CA ILE A 8 19.51 -10.82 6.90
C ILE A 8 18.08 -10.88 6.34
N ILE A 9 17.45 -12.06 6.32
CA ILE A 9 16.09 -12.23 5.78
C ILE A 9 15.07 -11.44 6.60
N PHE A 10 15.21 -11.46 7.93
CA PHE A 10 14.37 -10.68 8.84
C PHE A 10 14.50 -9.18 8.58
N VAL A 11 15.73 -8.66 8.42
CA VAL A 11 15.97 -7.25 8.09
C VAL A 11 15.37 -6.89 6.72
N VAL A 12 15.55 -7.74 5.70
CA VAL A 12 14.94 -7.53 4.37
C VAL A 12 13.42 -7.47 4.47
N ALA A 13 12.80 -8.38 5.23
CA ALA A 13 11.36 -8.39 5.40
C ALA A 13 10.83 -7.14 6.12
N ILE A 14 11.52 -6.67 7.17
CA ILE A 14 11.19 -5.42 7.85
C ILE A 14 11.30 -4.24 6.89
N LEU A 15 12.42 -4.13 6.15
CA LEU A 15 12.63 -3.02 5.21
C LEU A 15 11.56 -3.00 4.12
N THR A 16 11.22 -4.17 3.56
CA THR A 16 10.14 -4.29 2.59
C THR A 16 8.80 -3.86 3.17
N GLN A 17 8.49 -4.22 4.42
CA GLN A 17 7.26 -3.77 5.08
C GLN A 17 7.23 -2.25 5.29
N VAL A 18 8.34 -1.64 5.73
CA VAL A 18 8.43 -0.19 5.89
C VAL A 18 8.23 0.52 4.55
N VAL A 19 8.90 0.06 3.49
CA VAL A 19 8.75 0.64 2.14
C VAL A 19 7.33 0.46 1.62
N ASN A 20 6.74 -0.73 1.77
CA ASN A 20 5.35 -0.97 1.38
C ASN A 20 4.38 -0.08 2.17
N HIS A 21 4.60 0.13 3.46
CA HIS A 21 3.78 1.01 4.28
C HIS A 21 3.82 2.45 3.78
N ILE A 22 5.00 2.96 3.43
CA ILE A 22 5.17 4.29 2.82
C ILE A 22 4.42 4.37 1.48
N LEU A 23 4.55 3.36 0.62
CA LEU A 23 3.86 3.31 -0.66
C LEU A 23 2.34 3.31 -0.50
N ILE A 24 1.82 2.60 0.50
CA ILE A 24 0.38 2.50 0.82
C ILE A 24 -0.16 3.83 1.35
N ILE A 25 0.56 4.50 2.25
CA ILE A 25 0.19 5.84 2.74
C ILE A 25 0.11 6.84 1.59
N ASP A 26 1.12 6.83 0.71
CA ASP A 26 1.15 7.71 -0.45
C ASP A 26 0.03 7.36 -1.46
N LEU A 27 -0.28 6.07 -1.65
CA LEU A 27 -1.42 5.63 -2.47
C LEU A 27 -2.75 6.16 -1.92
N ALA A 28 -2.90 6.18 -0.59
CA ALA A 28 -4.07 6.75 0.06
C ALA A 28 -4.19 8.26 -0.20
N ASP A 29 -3.08 9.00 -0.23
CA ASP A 29 -3.09 10.43 -0.60
C ASP A 29 -3.52 10.62 -2.07
N HIS A 30 -3.04 9.77 -2.98
CA HIS A 30 -3.48 9.76 -4.38
C HIS A 30 -4.97 9.42 -4.53
N PHE A 31 -5.52 8.52 -3.71
CA PHE A 31 -6.97 8.28 -3.62
C PHE A 31 -7.73 9.56 -3.24
N PHE A 32 -7.23 10.31 -2.26
CA PHE A 32 -7.83 11.57 -1.88
C PHE A 32 -7.73 12.59 -3.01
N LYS A 33 -6.60 12.70 -3.72
CA LYS A 33 -6.50 13.57 -4.91
C LYS A 33 -7.53 13.20 -5.98
N LEU A 34 -7.63 11.92 -6.33
CA LEU A 34 -8.59 11.40 -7.31
C LEU A 34 -10.05 11.68 -6.92
N SER A 35 -10.38 11.56 -5.65
CA SER A 35 -11.73 11.84 -5.14
C SER A 35 -12.05 13.34 -5.02
N SER A 36 -11.07 14.24 -5.19
CA SER A 36 -11.29 15.72 -5.17
C SER A 36 -11.51 16.31 -6.55
N PHE A 37 -11.19 15.60 -7.63
CA PHE A 37 -11.42 16.12 -8.97
C PHE A 37 -12.90 16.53 -9.09
N PRO A 38 -13.21 17.81 -9.41
CA PRO A 38 -14.57 18.24 -9.64
C PRO A 38 -15.19 17.38 -10.74
N LYS A 39 -16.52 17.35 -10.84
CA LYS A 39 -17.23 16.70 -11.96
C LYS A 39 -16.87 17.39 -13.28
N ILE A 40 -15.69 17.18 -13.80
CA ILE A 40 -15.22 17.78 -15.04
C ILE A 40 -15.58 16.79 -16.12
N THR A 41 -16.67 17.13 -16.82
CA THR A 41 -17.13 16.55 -18.08
C THR A 41 -17.54 15.06 -18.12
N LYS A 42 -18.39 14.76 -19.10
CA LYS A 42 -19.33 13.61 -19.19
C LYS A 42 -18.68 12.21 -19.34
N THR A 43 -17.37 12.05 -19.17
CA THR A 43 -16.63 10.95 -19.79
C THR A 43 -15.93 9.97 -18.84
N ALA A 44 -15.77 10.27 -17.54
CA ALA A 44 -15.14 9.35 -16.60
C ALA A 44 -15.80 9.32 -15.22
N ASN A 45 -16.08 8.12 -14.71
CA ASN A 45 -16.52 7.92 -13.32
C ASN A 45 -15.31 8.07 -12.38
N TYR A 46 -14.82 9.28 -12.13
CA TYR A 46 -13.69 9.55 -11.21
C TYR A 46 -13.90 8.95 -9.80
N ARG A 47 -15.15 8.87 -9.35
CA ARG A 47 -15.54 8.16 -8.11
C ARG A 47 -15.24 6.66 -8.16
N TYR A 48 -15.39 6.04 -9.33
CA TYR A 48 -15.03 4.64 -9.55
C TYR A 48 -13.52 4.45 -9.47
N TYR A 49 -12.73 5.33 -10.10
CA TYR A 49 -11.27 5.27 -10.02
C TYR A 49 -10.74 5.50 -8.60
N ALA A 50 -11.35 6.41 -7.85
CA ALA A 50 -11.06 6.57 -6.43
C ALA A 50 -11.43 5.28 -5.68
N PHE A 51 -12.65 4.77 -5.80
CA PHE A 51 -13.05 3.53 -5.12
C PHE A 51 -12.12 2.36 -5.47
N LEU A 52 -11.72 2.24 -6.74
CA LEU A 52 -10.77 1.24 -7.19
C LEU A 52 -9.38 1.44 -6.54
N ALA A 53 -8.86 2.68 -6.47
CA ALA A 53 -7.61 2.97 -5.78
C ALA A 53 -7.68 2.63 -4.27
N TYR A 54 -8.82 2.85 -3.63
CA TYR A 54 -9.06 2.43 -2.24
C TYR A 54 -9.00 0.91 -2.10
N LEU A 55 -9.72 0.16 -2.93
CA LEU A 55 -9.68 -1.31 -2.93
C LEU A 55 -8.27 -1.84 -3.19
N ILE A 56 -7.56 -1.25 -4.15
CA ILE A 56 -6.17 -1.58 -4.46
C ILE A 56 -5.26 -1.33 -3.25
N THR A 57 -5.44 -0.21 -2.54
CA THR A 57 -4.68 0.10 -1.31
C THR A 57 -4.84 -1.01 -0.27
N TRP A 58 -6.07 -1.45 -0.03
CA TRP A 58 -6.36 -2.53 0.92
C TRP A 58 -5.88 -3.90 0.46
N ALA A 59 -5.95 -4.17 -0.84
CA ALA A 59 -5.39 -5.39 -1.42
C ALA A 59 -3.87 -5.43 -1.24
N MET A 60 -3.18 -4.34 -1.58
CA MET A 60 -1.73 -4.21 -1.39
C MET A 60 -1.32 -4.33 0.07
N PHE A 61 -2.05 -3.65 0.96
CA PHE A 61 -1.84 -3.76 2.40
C PHE A 61 -1.93 -5.22 2.86
N SER A 62 -3.01 -5.91 2.49
CA SER A 62 -3.22 -7.31 2.90
C SER A 62 -2.18 -8.24 2.30
N PHE A 63 -1.86 -8.11 1.01
CA PHE A 63 -0.85 -8.93 0.33
C PHE A 63 0.55 -8.69 0.91
N GLY A 64 0.98 -7.42 0.97
CA GLY A 64 2.28 -7.06 1.54
C GLY A 64 2.43 -7.55 2.97
N TYR A 65 1.35 -7.59 3.73
CA TYR A 65 1.37 -8.08 5.09
C TYR A 65 1.51 -9.60 5.16
N PHE A 66 0.61 -10.37 4.54
CA PHE A 66 0.61 -11.83 4.66
C PHE A 66 1.82 -12.50 4.01
N PHE A 67 2.32 -11.95 2.91
CA PHE A 67 3.44 -12.54 2.18
C PHE A 67 4.83 -12.13 2.73
N ASN A 68 4.93 -11.01 3.46
CA ASN A 68 6.20 -10.56 4.06
C ASN A 68 6.31 -10.81 5.58
N THR A 69 5.34 -11.48 6.21
CA THR A 69 5.40 -11.91 7.62
C THR A 69 5.40 -13.44 7.84
N PRO A 70 5.82 -14.30 6.90
CA PRO A 70 5.64 -15.75 7.06
C PRO A 70 6.41 -16.36 8.24
N PHE A 71 7.40 -15.64 8.79
CA PHE A 71 8.21 -16.02 9.96
C PHE A 71 7.54 -15.73 11.31
N LEU A 72 6.44 -14.96 11.32
CA LEU A 72 5.66 -14.73 12.54
C LEU A 72 4.62 -15.85 12.72
N ASP A 73 4.30 -16.15 13.97
CA ASP A 73 3.18 -17.03 14.29
C ASP A 73 1.84 -16.40 13.87
N ALA A 74 0.80 -17.23 13.75
CA ALA A 74 -0.49 -16.77 13.24
C ALA A 74 -1.10 -15.65 14.10
N GLU A 75 -0.94 -15.74 15.42
CA GLU A 75 -1.44 -14.74 16.38
C GLU A 75 -0.68 -13.41 16.26
N ASP A 76 0.65 -13.45 16.21
CA ASP A 76 1.50 -12.27 15.99
C ASP A 76 1.21 -11.62 14.64
N ARG A 77 1.01 -12.44 13.60
CA ARG A 77 0.57 -11.95 12.28
C ARG A 77 -0.77 -11.24 12.38
N LEU A 78 -1.74 -11.75 13.13
CA LEU A 78 -3.01 -11.06 13.24
C LEU A 78 -2.89 -9.74 14.01
N ALA A 79 -2.14 -9.72 15.11
CA ALA A 79 -1.95 -8.53 15.94
C ALA A 79 -1.24 -7.40 15.19
N PHE A 80 -0.15 -7.71 14.46
CA PHE A 80 0.53 -6.71 13.64
C PHE A 80 -0.35 -6.26 12.46
N PHE A 81 -1.15 -7.14 11.84
CA PHE A 81 -2.08 -6.76 10.77
C PHE A 81 -3.08 -5.73 11.28
N GLN A 82 -3.72 -6.01 12.42
CA GLN A 82 -4.71 -5.13 13.03
C GLN A 82 -4.11 -3.78 13.43
N THR A 83 -2.89 -3.78 13.98
CA THR A 83 -2.19 -2.55 14.37
C THR A 83 -1.92 -1.67 13.14
N ASN A 84 -1.35 -2.25 12.07
CA ASN A 84 -1.05 -1.48 10.86
C ASN A 84 -2.33 -1.06 10.10
N ALA A 85 -3.38 -1.89 10.12
CA ALA A 85 -4.69 -1.56 9.54
C ALA A 85 -5.31 -0.36 10.28
N SER A 86 -5.15 -0.29 11.60
CA SER A 86 -5.63 0.82 12.43
C SER A 86 -4.91 2.12 12.09
N VAL A 87 -3.60 2.07 11.86
CA VAL A 87 -2.81 3.23 11.38
C VAL A 87 -3.30 3.68 9.99
N LEU A 88 -3.51 2.75 9.07
CA LEU A 88 -4.02 3.05 7.73
C LEU A 88 -5.41 3.68 7.78
N LEU A 89 -6.32 3.12 8.59
CA LEU A 89 -7.66 3.69 8.83
C LEU A 89 -7.57 5.10 9.43
N GLY A 90 -6.69 5.30 10.42
CA GLY A 90 -6.42 6.60 11.01
C GLY A 90 -5.96 7.63 9.98
N HIS A 91 -5.06 7.24 9.06
CA HIS A 91 -4.60 8.08 7.95
C HIS A 91 -5.73 8.44 6.98
N PHE A 92 -6.56 7.46 6.60
CA PHE A 92 -7.75 7.71 5.79
C PHE A 92 -8.73 8.67 6.48
N MET A 93 -8.99 8.48 7.78
CA MET A 93 -9.86 9.37 8.55
C MET A 93 -9.29 10.78 8.65
N TYR A 94 -8.00 10.92 8.95
CA TYR A 94 -7.31 12.21 9.01
C TYR A 94 -7.42 12.96 7.68
N ASN A 95 -7.06 12.30 6.57
CA ASN A 95 -7.15 12.90 5.25
C ASN A 95 -8.59 13.26 4.85
N PHE A 96 -9.57 12.43 5.19
CA PHE A 96 -10.98 12.74 4.95
C PHE A 96 -11.41 14.02 5.69
N LEU A 97 -11.00 14.17 6.96
CA LEU A 97 -11.32 15.35 7.77
C LEU A 97 -10.60 16.61 7.25
N MET A 98 -9.30 16.51 6.96
CA MET A 98 -8.50 17.63 6.46
C MET A 98 -8.98 18.11 5.08
N LYS A 99 -9.35 17.18 4.20
CA LYS A 99 -9.87 17.48 2.87
C LYS A 99 -11.24 18.15 2.88
N ARG A 100 -12.04 17.96 3.93
CA ARG A 100 -13.29 18.72 4.14
C ARG A 100 -13.01 20.20 4.43
N SER A 101 -11.83 20.53 4.96
CA SER A 101 -11.40 21.90 5.22
C SER A 101 -10.78 22.59 3.99
N ASP A 102 -10.10 21.82 3.12
CA ASP A 102 -9.35 22.36 1.98
C ASP A 102 -10.25 22.42 0.73
N LYS A 103 -10.97 23.54 0.55
CA LYS A 103 -11.73 23.83 -0.68
C LYS A 103 -10.78 24.18 -1.83
N ARG A 104 -10.03 23.20 -2.36
CA ARG A 104 -9.21 23.42 -3.56
C ARG A 104 -10.09 23.64 -4.78
N THR A 105 -10.32 24.90 -5.12
CA THR A 105 -10.88 25.38 -6.37
C THR A 105 -9.79 25.34 -7.46
N GLY A 106 -9.44 24.15 -7.92
CA GLY A 106 -8.61 23.94 -9.11
C GLY A 106 -9.46 23.49 -10.28
N VAL A 107 -9.26 24.06 -11.47
CA VAL A 107 -9.73 23.46 -12.72
C VAL A 107 -8.75 22.35 -13.06
N TYR A 108 -9.22 21.10 -13.10
CA TYR A 108 -8.40 19.94 -13.40
C TYR A 108 -8.75 19.39 -14.78
N LEU A 109 -7.76 18.95 -15.53
CA LEU A 109 -7.93 18.41 -16.88
C LEU A 109 -7.93 16.88 -16.85
N ASP A 110 -8.50 16.24 -17.87
CA ASP A 110 -8.45 14.77 -18.02
C ASP A 110 -7.01 14.22 -18.02
N ALA A 111 -6.05 15.01 -18.51
CA ALA A 111 -4.63 14.70 -18.47
C ALA A 111 -4.09 14.53 -17.04
N ASP A 112 -4.60 15.31 -16.08
CA ASP A 112 -4.19 15.24 -14.67
C ASP A 112 -4.64 13.92 -14.05
N VAL A 113 -5.86 13.47 -14.37
CA VAL A 113 -6.39 12.19 -13.89
C VAL A 113 -5.60 11.01 -14.44
N VAL A 114 -5.23 11.05 -15.72
CA VAL A 114 -4.39 10.00 -16.34
C VAL A 114 -3.00 9.97 -15.70
N ALA A 115 -2.41 11.12 -15.42
CA ALA A 115 -1.11 11.19 -14.73
C ALA A 115 -1.19 10.59 -13.32
N GLU A 116 -2.21 10.94 -12.56
CA GLU A 116 -2.45 10.39 -11.21
C GLU A 116 -2.66 8.86 -11.25
N LEU A 117 -3.46 8.36 -12.21
CA LEU A 117 -3.65 6.91 -12.39
C LEU A 117 -2.35 6.19 -12.75
N ARG A 118 -1.48 6.79 -13.57
CA ARG A 118 -0.16 6.20 -13.89
C ARG A 118 0.72 6.11 -12.64
N ILE A 119 0.71 7.13 -11.79
CA ILE A 119 1.47 7.12 -10.53
C ILE A 119 0.94 6.03 -9.59
N VAL A 120 -0.38 5.91 -9.45
CA VAL A 120 -1.02 4.84 -8.68
C VAL A 120 -0.57 3.47 -9.20
N MET A 121 -0.67 3.22 -10.51
CA MET A 121 -0.25 1.95 -11.10
C MET A 121 1.23 1.63 -10.89
N LEU A 122 2.11 2.63 -10.98
CA LEU A 122 3.54 2.46 -10.74
C LEU A 122 3.82 2.03 -9.29
N LYS A 123 3.17 2.68 -8.31
CA LYS A 123 3.31 2.35 -6.89
C LYS A 123 2.80 0.95 -6.56
N VAL A 124 1.67 0.57 -7.18
CA VAL A 124 1.12 -0.79 -7.07
C VAL A 124 2.12 -1.82 -7.60
N ALA A 125 2.67 -1.59 -8.80
CA ALA A 125 3.65 -2.47 -9.40
C ALA A 125 4.91 -2.59 -8.55
N LEU A 126 5.44 -1.48 -8.03
CA LEU A 126 6.62 -1.48 -7.17
C LEU A 126 6.40 -2.27 -5.88
N SER A 127 5.29 -2.05 -5.20
CA SER A 127 4.95 -2.78 -3.98
C SER A 127 4.72 -4.27 -4.22
N LEU A 128 4.10 -4.64 -5.35
CA LEU A 128 3.93 -6.02 -5.74
C LEU A 128 5.29 -6.68 -5.99
N VAL A 129 6.18 -6.04 -6.75
CA VAL A 129 7.53 -6.53 -7.02
C VAL A 129 8.31 -6.73 -5.72
N LEU A 130 8.29 -5.75 -4.82
CA LEU A 130 8.97 -5.84 -3.53
C LEU A 130 8.42 -6.99 -2.68
N THR A 131 7.09 -7.09 -2.59
CA THR A 131 6.41 -8.16 -1.84
C THR A 131 6.74 -9.53 -2.40
N MET A 132 6.67 -9.70 -3.72
CA MET A 132 6.98 -10.98 -4.36
C MET A 132 8.46 -11.33 -4.22
N ALA A 133 9.37 -10.37 -4.40
CA ALA A 133 10.81 -10.59 -4.25
C ALA A 133 11.16 -11.05 -2.83
N THR A 134 10.62 -10.37 -1.81
CA THR A 134 10.81 -10.77 -0.40
C THR A 134 10.19 -12.12 -0.11
N TYR A 135 8.97 -12.39 -0.59
CA TYR A 135 8.33 -13.69 -0.42
C TYR A 135 9.14 -14.84 -1.04
N PHE A 136 9.62 -14.69 -2.28
CA PHE A 136 10.46 -15.69 -2.93
C PHE A 136 11.78 -15.90 -2.19
N LEU A 137 12.38 -14.84 -1.64
CA LEU A 137 13.59 -14.94 -0.83
C LEU A 137 13.35 -15.74 0.45
N VAL A 138 12.19 -15.57 1.10
CA VAL A 138 11.81 -16.41 2.26
C VAL A 138 11.53 -17.86 1.85
N LEU A 139 10.86 -18.11 0.72
CA LEU A 139 10.62 -19.47 0.25
C LEU A 139 11.91 -20.20 -0.11
N PHE A 140 12.82 -19.52 -0.81
CA PHE A 140 14.10 -20.08 -1.22
C PHE A 140 14.93 -20.50 0.00
N THR A 141 14.94 -19.67 1.04
CA THR A 141 15.68 -19.94 2.28
C THR A 141 15.04 -21.07 3.09
N ARG A 142 13.71 -21.16 3.13
CA ARG A 142 13.00 -22.33 3.69
C ARG A 142 13.32 -23.62 2.95
N ALA A 143 13.34 -23.59 1.61
CA ALA A 143 13.65 -24.76 0.80
C ALA A 143 15.07 -25.31 1.04
N GLN A 144 16.00 -24.46 1.49
CA GLN A 144 17.37 -24.85 1.84
C GLN A 144 17.51 -25.46 3.25
N GLY A 145 16.41 -25.60 4.01
CA GLY A 145 16.47 -26.09 5.39
C GLY A 145 17.13 -25.09 6.36
N LEU A 146 17.20 -23.82 5.95
CA LEU A 146 17.60 -22.70 6.81
C LEU A 146 16.41 -22.19 7.64
N PHE A 147 15.36 -23.00 7.83
CA PHE A 147 14.17 -22.76 8.65
C PHE A 147 13.54 -24.12 9.04
#